data_AF-Q0PIQ6-F1
#
_entry.id   AF-Q0PIQ6-F1
#
_cell.length_a   1.000
_cell.length_b   1.000
_cell.length_c   1.000
_cell.angle_alpha   90.00
_cell.angle_beta   90.00
_cell.angle_gamma   90.00
#
_symmetry.space_group_name_H-M   'P 1'
#
loop_
_entity.id
_entity.type
_entity.pdbx_description
1 polymer ?
#
loop_
_entity_poly.entity_id
_entity_poly.type
_entity_poly.pdbx_seq_one_letter_code
_entity_poly.pdbx_strand_id
1 'polypeptide(L)'
;SPELIVENGGDLYLYSERERVVGILPDPASGDMVGILVRAGTAPVSLCGSSARIGHSLSLGDGDLAVVRARDASLADAAATAFGNMLRRADDVAAVTERAAQLASIGIEGVYAQCGGRIGIWGDMELAVA
;
A
#
# COMPACT_ATOMS: atom_id res chain seq x y z
N SER A 1 -3.47 -23.84 13.67
CA SER A 1 -3.91 -22.86 12.66
C SER A 1 -2.67 -22.28 12.00
N PRO A 2 -2.54 -22.29 10.65
CA PRO A 2 -1.39 -21.73 9.94
C PRO A 2 -1.46 -20.19 9.72
N GLU A 3 -2.45 -19.52 10.28
CA GLU A 3 -2.70 -18.08 10.12
C GLU A 3 -1.66 -17.22 10.84
N LEU A 4 -1.05 -16.26 10.14
CA LEU A 4 -0.04 -15.34 10.69
C LEU A 4 -0.16 -13.95 10.07
N ILE A 5 -0.15 -12.93 10.93
CA ILE A 5 -0.05 -11.52 10.54
C ILE A 5 1.11 -10.93 11.33
N VAL A 6 2.07 -10.33 10.65
CA VAL A 6 3.16 -9.58 11.27
C VAL A 6 3.07 -8.15 10.79
N GLU A 7 2.89 -7.23 11.72
CA GLU A 7 2.90 -5.79 11.48
C GLU A 7 4.17 -5.20 12.11
N ASN A 8 4.86 -4.35 11.35
CA ASN A 8 6.03 -3.60 11.80
C ASN A 8 5.88 -2.13 11.36
N GLY A 9 5.00 -1.40 12.04
CA GLY A 9 4.71 -0.01 11.70
C GLY A 9 3.88 0.09 10.41
N GLY A 10 4.46 0.68 9.36
CA GLY A 10 3.79 0.84 8.06
C GLY A 10 3.76 -0.44 7.22
N ASP A 11 4.49 -1.47 7.63
CA ASP A 11 4.70 -2.70 6.86
C ASP A 11 3.97 -3.89 7.47
N LEU A 12 3.39 -4.72 6.60
CA LEU A 12 2.65 -5.91 6.99
C LEU A 12 3.01 -7.10 6.11
N TYR A 13 3.18 -8.26 6.73
CA TYR A 13 3.27 -9.55 6.07
C TYR A 13 2.14 -10.48 6.53
N LEU A 14 1.53 -11.17 5.57
CA LEU A 14 0.34 -11.98 5.81
C LEU A 14 0.51 -13.40 5.25
N TYR A 15 0.23 -14.39 6.08
CA TYR A 15 -0.12 -15.76 5.68
C TYR A 15 -1.55 -16.07 6.13
N SER A 16 -2.44 -16.38 5.19
CA SER A 16 -3.84 -16.70 5.49
C SER A 16 -4.47 -17.58 4.41
N GLU A 17 -5.27 -18.55 4.84
CA GLU A 17 -6.07 -19.41 3.95
C GLU A 17 -7.48 -18.84 3.71
N ARG A 18 -7.82 -17.73 4.37
CA ARG A 18 -9.12 -17.06 4.28
C ARG A 18 -8.98 -15.61 3.87
N GLU A 19 -10.08 -15.02 3.45
CA GLU A 19 -10.13 -13.61 3.12
C GLU A 19 -9.77 -12.72 4.33
N ARG A 20 -9.03 -11.65 4.04
CA ARG A 20 -8.61 -10.63 5.01
C ARG A 20 -8.77 -9.25 4.41
N VAL A 21 -9.14 -8.28 5.24
CA VAL A 21 -9.05 -6.86 4.91
C VAL A 21 -7.90 -6.27 5.72
N VAL A 22 -6.93 -5.68 5.04
CA VAL A 22 -5.80 -4.99 5.66
C VAL A 22 -6.07 -3.49 5.63
N GLY A 23 -6.32 -2.89 6.78
CA GLY A 23 -6.56 -1.46 6.91
C GLY A 23 -5.36 -0.64 6.44
N ILE A 24 -5.62 0.41 5.66
CA ILE A 24 -4.57 1.34 5.20
C ILE A 24 -4.81 2.76 5.72
N LEU A 25 -6.07 3.20 5.81
CA LEU A 25 -6.42 4.56 6.22
C LEU A 25 -7.80 4.58 6.91
N PRO A 26 -7.97 5.39 7.96
CA PRO A 26 -9.31 5.74 8.42
C PRO A 26 -9.97 6.71 7.44
N ASP A 27 -11.27 6.55 7.17
CA ASP A 27 -12.09 7.59 6.54
C ASP A 27 -12.65 8.51 7.64
N PRO A 28 -12.14 9.75 7.78
CA PRO A 28 -12.59 10.66 8.82
C PRO A 28 -14.02 11.15 8.65
N ALA A 29 -14.62 11.02 7.45
CA ALA A 29 -15.99 11.46 7.19
C ALA A 29 -17.03 10.44 7.68
N SER A 30 -16.76 9.14 7.53
CA SER A 30 -17.66 8.07 7.98
C SER A 30 -17.27 7.48 9.34
N GLY A 31 -15.99 7.58 9.73
CA GLY A 31 -15.43 6.85 10.87
C GLY A 31 -15.04 5.40 10.54
N ASP A 32 -15.20 4.99 9.29
CA ASP A 32 -14.91 3.64 8.80
C ASP A 32 -13.42 3.46 8.49
N MET A 33 -12.99 2.20 8.34
CA MET A 33 -11.63 1.89 7.89
C MET A 33 -11.64 1.53 6.40
N VAL A 34 -10.81 2.22 5.61
CA VAL A 34 -10.50 1.80 4.24
C VAL A 34 -9.36 0.79 4.31
N GLY A 35 -9.58 -0.38 3.71
CA GLY A 35 -8.60 -1.44 3.64
C GLY A 35 -8.46 -2.06 2.26
N ILE A 36 -7.43 -2.88 2.11
CA ILE A 36 -7.16 -3.67 0.91
C ILE A 36 -7.61 -5.11 1.16
N LEU A 37 -8.40 -5.65 0.25
CA LEU A 37 -8.85 -7.03 0.28
C LEU A 37 -7.73 -7.98 -0.17
N VAL A 38 -7.33 -8.88 0.72
CA VAL A 38 -6.50 -10.04 0.40
C VAL A 38 -7.40 -11.27 0.33
N ARG A 39 -7.65 -11.74 -0.90
CA ARG A 39 -8.49 -12.92 -1.16
C ARG A 39 -7.84 -14.20 -0.65
N ALA A 40 -8.65 -15.17 -0.25
CA ALA A 40 -8.18 -16.51 0.06
C ALA A 40 -7.31 -17.07 -1.09
N GLY A 41 -6.15 -17.64 -0.75
CA GLY A 41 -5.21 -18.20 -1.72
C GLY A 41 -4.28 -17.20 -2.41
N THR A 42 -4.37 -15.89 -2.09
CA THR A 42 -3.43 -14.87 -2.59
C THR A 42 -2.28 -14.56 -1.63
N ALA A 43 -2.36 -15.04 -0.38
CA ALA A 43 -1.25 -15.04 0.56
C ALA A 43 -0.28 -16.22 0.28
N PRO A 44 1.02 -16.10 0.57
CA PRO A 44 1.66 -15.01 1.30
C PRO A 44 1.83 -13.73 0.50
N VAL A 45 1.61 -12.60 1.17
CA VAL A 45 1.71 -11.28 0.58
C VAL A 45 2.18 -10.26 1.60
N SER A 46 2.83 -9.20 1.12
CA SER A 46 3.19 -8.02 1.89
C SER A 46 2.41 -6.80 1.41
N LEU A 47 2.04 -5.94 2.36
CA LEU A 47 1.54 -4.60 2.13
C LEU A 47 2.42 -3.64 2.92
N CYS A 48 3.15 -2.78 2.22
CA CYS A 48 4.11 -1.85 2.82
C CYS A 48 3.72 -0.41 2.54
N GLY A 49 3.74 0.42 3.57
CA GLY A 49 3.26 1.80 3.55
C GLY A 49 4.37 2.81 3.78
N SER A 50 4.42 3.86 2.96
CA SER A 50 5.27 5.03 3.18
C SER A 50 4.44 6.30 3.13
N SER A 51 4.66 7.19 4.10
CA SER A 51 3.90 8.42 4.26
C SER A 51 4.80 9.53 4.83
N ALA A 52 4.61 10.75 4.35
CA ALA A 52 5.29 11.94 4.89
C ALA A 52 4.50 12.63 6.01
N ARG A 53 3.21 12.29 6.18
CA ARG A 53 2.26 13.04 7.04
C ARG A 53 1.69 12.22 8.19
N ILE A 54 1.72 10.91 8.06
CA ILE A 54 1.25 9.92 9.03
C ILE A 54 2.46 9.07 9.46
N GLY A 55 2.81 9.11 10.76
CA GLY A 55 3.93 8.36 11.34
C GLY A 55 5.22 9.16 11.53
N HIS A 56 6.21 8.57 12.22
CA HIS A 56 7.49 9.20 12.59
C HIS A 56 8.64 8.95 11.58
N SER A 57 8.39 8.20 10.50
CA SER A 57 9.41 7.87 9.50
C SER A 57 9.64 9.02 8.52
N LEU A 58 10.91 9.34 8.26
CA LEU A 58 11.29 10.42 7.35
C LEU A 58 11.10 10.00 5.89
N SER A 59 10.10 10.57 5.21
CA SER A 59 9.97 10.54 3.74
C SER A 59 10.47 11.88 3.16
N LEU A 60 11.15 11.85 2.01
CA LEU A 60 11.61 13.08 1.31
C LEU A 60 10.52 13.70 0.41
N GLY A 61 9.37 13.03 0.27
CA GLY A 61 8.19 13.58 -0.40
C GLY A 61 7.30 14.40 0.52
N ASP A 62 6.25 14.99 -0.05
CA ASP A 62 5.16 15.68 0.68
C ASP A 62 3.82 14.92 0.48
N GLY A 63 3.94 13.67 0.00
CA GLY A 63 2.86 12.75 -0.31
C GLY A 63 2.15 12.24 0.94
N ASP A 64 0.84 12.08 0.82
CA ASP A 64 -0.01 11.65 1.92
C ASP A 64 0.26 10.17 2.25
N LEU A 65 0.27 9.30 1.23
CA LEU A 65 0.50 7.87 1.40
C LEU A 65 0.83 7.15 0.08
N ALA A 66 1.77 6.21 0.12
CA ALA A 66 1.92 5.15 -0.87
C ALA A 66 1.87 3.78 -0.17
N VAL A 67 0.99 2.88 -0.63
CA VAL A 67 0.93 1.48 -0.17
C VAL A 67 1.24 0.56 -1.33
N VAL A 68 2.20 -0.33 -1.16
CA VAL A 68 2.67 -1.25 -2.20
C VAL A 68 2.39 -2.68 -1.80
N ARG A 69 1.91 -3.46 -2.76
CA ARG A 69 1.67 -4.88 -2.64
C ARG A 69 2.73 -5.68 -3.40
N ALA A 70 3.37 -6.63 -2.73
CA ALA A 70 4.23 -7.64 -3.35
C ALA A 70 4.41 -8.85 -2.42
N ARG A 71 4.71 -10.03 -2.97
CA ARG A 71 5.10 -11.20 -2.18
C ARG A 71 6.43 -11.01 -1.42
N ASP A 72 7.38 -10.27 -2.01
CA ASP A 72 8.65 -9.92 -1.37
C ASP A 72 8.48 -8.61 -0.58
N ALA A 73 8.53 -8.72 0.76
CA ALA A 73 8.39 -7.58 1.65
C ALA A 73 9.51 -6.54 1.49
N SER A 74 10.73 -6.99 1.20
CA SER A 74 11.86 -6.07 0.97
C SER A 74 11.66 -5.25 -0.30
N LEU A 75 11.08 -5.85 -1.34
CA LEU A 75 10.69 -5.13 -2.55
C LEU A 75 9.54 -4.14 -2.25
N ALA A 76 8.50 -4.59 -1.55
CA ALA A 76 7.34 -3.77 -1.23
C ALA A 76 7.74 -2.52 -0.42
N ASP A 77 8.53 -2.68 0.65
CA ASP A 77 9.02 -1.59 1.50
C ASP A 77 9.91 -0.60 0.71
N ALA A 78 10.90 -1.12 -0.02
CA ALA A 78 11.78 -0.28 -0.83
C ALA A 78 11.00 0.52 -1.89
N ALA A 79 10.02 -0.12 -2.53
CA ALA A 79 9.13 0.52 -3.51
C ALA A 79 8.21 1.55 -2.85
N ALA A 80 7.65 1.26 -1.68
CA ALA A 80 6.82 2.20 -0.92
C ALA A 80 7.61 3.47 -0.60
N THR A 81 8.85 3.32 -0.12
CA THR A 81 9.77 4.45 0.13
C THR A 81 10.06 5.23 -1.16
N ALA A 82 10.37 4.54 -2.27
CA ALA A 82 10.64 5.19 -3.55
C ALA A 82 9.42 5.97 -4.09
N PHE A 83 8.23 5.39 -4.02
CA PHE A 83 6.98 6.02 -4.45
C PHE A 83 6.59 7.18 -3.53
N GLY A 84 6.75 7.04 -2.22
CA GLY A 84 6.55 8.14 -1.26
C GLY A 84 7.41 9.35 -1.60
N ASN A 85 8.68 9.14 -1.98
CA ASN A 85 9.58 10.21 -2.41
C ASN A 85 9.21 10.85 -3.76
N MET A 86 8.49 10.13 -4.62
CA MET A 86 7.95 10.65 -5.88
C MET A 86 6.71 11.53 -5.66
N LEU A 87 5.91 11.25 -4.64
CA LEU A 87 4.69 11.99 -4.32
C LEU A 87 5.03 13.34 -3.68
N ARG A 88 4.92 14.43 -4.44
CA ARG A 88 5.11 15.81 -3.95
C ARG A 88 3.91 16.69 -4.25
N ARG A 89 3.18 16.40 -5.32
CA ARG A 89 2.02 17.13 -5.81
C ARG A 89 0.99 16.12 -6.32
N ALA A 90 -0.27 16.56 -6.40
CA ALA A 90 -1.38 15.73 -6.83
C ALA A 90 -1.16 15.01 -8.19
N ASP A 91 -0.49 15.67 -9.13
CA ASP A 91 -0.25 15.10 -10.47
C ASP A 91 0.81 13.99 -10.48
N ASP A 92 1.63 13.87 -9.43
CA ASP A 92 2.67 12.83 -9.32
C ASP A 92 2.05 11.43 -9.07
N VAL A 93 0.78 11.37 -8.65
CA VAL A 93 0.02 10.13 -8.41
C VAL A 93 0.00 9.25 -9.67
N ALA A 94 -0.21 9.85 -10.85
CA ALA A 94 -0.22 9.12 -12.11
C ALA A 94 1.13 8.46 -12.40
N ALA A 95 2.22 9.21 -12.18
CA ALA A 95 3.59 8.71 -12.38
C ALA A 95 3.92 7.52 -11.46
N VAL A 96 3.42 7.52 -10.22
CA VAL A 96 3.56 6.38 -9.30
C VAL A 96 2.83 5.16 -9.83
N THR A 97 1.57 5.29 -10.25
CA THR A 97 0.81 4.14 -10.78
C THR A 97 1.42 3.58 -12.06
N GLU A 98 1.90 4.44 -12.96
CA GLU A 98 2.60 4.02 -14.18
C GLU A 98 3.92 3.31 -13.85
N ARG A 99 4.68 3.83 -12.89
CA ARG A 99 5.93 3.22 -12.46
C ARG A 99 5.69 1.85 -11.82
N ALA A 100 4.67 1.71 -10.97
CA ALA A 100 4.30 0.42 -10.39
C ALA A 100 3.96 -0.60 -11.48
N ALA A 101 3.22 -0.19 -12.52
CA ALA A 101 2.90 -1.04 -13.66
C ALA A 101 4.14 -1.54 -14.41
N GLN A 102 5.15 -0.69 -14.58
CA GLN A 102 6.44 -1.09 -15.18
C GLN A 102 7.20 -2.10 -14.29
N LEU A 103 7.10 -1.95 -12.97
CA LEU A 103 7.75 -2.82 -11.99
C LEU A 103 6.97 -4.12 -11.72
N ALA A 104 5.82 -4.34 -12.36
CA ALA A 104 5.09 -5.61 -12.28
C ALA A 104 5.97 -6.81 -12.63
N SER A 105 6.83 -6.64 -13.64
CA SER A 105 7.78 -7.67 -14.10
C SER A 105 8.79 -8.12 -13.04
N ILE A 106 9.00 -7.34 -11.98
CA ILE A 106 9.92 -7.67 -10.89
C ILE A 106 9.19 -8.02 -9.57
N GLY A 107 7.85 -8.10 -9.59
CA GLY A 107 7.06 -8.61 -8.46
C GLY A 107 6.16 -7.59 -7.76
N ILE A 108 6.03 -6.36 -8.25
CA ILE A 108 5.01 -5.43 -7.75
C ILE A 108 3.63 -5.90 -8.24
N GLU A 109 2.73 -6.23 -7.31
CA GLU A 109 1.39 -6.74 -7.60
C GLU A 109 0.34 -5.62 -7.61
N GLY A 110 0.63 -4.51 -6.93
CA GLY A 110 -0.28 -3.38 -6.87
C GLY A 110 0.28 -2.19 -6.11
N VAL A 111 -0.34 -1.03 -6.32
CA VAL A 111 -0.05 0.20 -5.58
C VAL A 111 -1.34 1.00 -5.34
N TYR A 112 -1.42 1.59 -4.16
CA TYR A 112 -2.32 2.68 -3.81
C TYR A 112 -1.45 3.91 -3.56
N ALA A 113 -1.79 5.04 -4.16
CA ALA A 113 -1.06 6.28 -4.01
C ALA A 113 -2.02 7.44 -3.78
N GLN A 114 -1.73 8.27 -2.78
CA GLN A 114 -2.50 9.45 -2.44
C GLN A 114 -1.58 10.66 -2.25
N CYS A 115 -1.91 11.76 -2.92
CA CYS A 115 -1.24 13.03 -2.71
C CYS A 115 -2.17 14.19 -3.11
N GLY A 116 -2.30 15.19 -2.24
CA GLY A 116 -2.95 16.46 -2.58
C GLY A 116 -4.41 16.29 -3.00
N GLY A 117 -5.13 15.34 -2.39
CA GLY A 117 -6.53 15.04 -2.69
C GLY A 117 -6.77 14.19 -3.93
N ARG A 118 -5.73 13.74 -4.64
CA ARG A 118 -5.85 12.73 -5.70
C ARG A 118 -5.47 11.35 -5.17
N ILE A 119 -6.18 10.34 -5.66
CA ILE A 119 -5.95 8.93 -5.40
C ILE A 119 -5.70 8.22 -6.73
N GLY A 120 -4.69 7.36 -6.76
CA GLY A 120 -4.36 6.50 -7.89
C GLY A 120 -4.17 5.08 -7.41
N ILE A 121 -4.71 4.12 -8.16
CA ILE A 121 -4.69 2.71 -7.83
C ILE A 121 -4.30 1.93 -9.09
N TRP A 122 -3.40 0.97 -8.94
CA TRP A 122 -3.03 0.04 -9.99
C TRP A 122 -2.82 -1.36 -9.41
N GLY A 123 -3.18 -2.41 -10.18
CA GLY A 123 -2.94 -3.81 -9.80
C GLY A 123 -3.99 -4.40 -8.84
N ASP A 124 -3.60 -5.45 -8.08
CA ASP A 124 -4.48 -6.21 -7.17
C ASP A 124 -4.69 -5.48 -5.83
N MET A 125 -5.45 -4.38 -5.89
CA MET A 125 -5.67 -3.42 -4.81
C MET A 125 -7.16 -3.13 -4.60
N GLU A 126 -7.98 -4.18 -4.52
CA GLU A 126 -9.40 -4.02 -4.25
C GLU A 126 -9.64 -3.40 -2.88
N LEU A 127 -10.38 -2.29 -2.86
CA LEU A 127 -10.71 -1.58 -1.64
C LEU A 127 -11.94 -2.19 -0.98
N ALA A 128 -11.86 -2.38 0.34
CA ALA A 128 -12.98 -2.69 1.21
C ALA A 128 -13.18 -1.53 2.20
N VAL A 129 -14.43 -1.15 2.45
CA VAL A 129 -14.82 -0.18 3.47
C VAL A 129 -15.64 -0.92 4.51
N ALA A 130 -15.27 -0.79 5.78
CA ALA A 130 -15.88 -1.49 6.90
C ALA A 130 -16.04 -0.58 8.13
#